data_AF-A0AAW1V2C1-F1
#
_entry.id   AF-A0AAW1V2C1-F1
#
_cell.length_a   1.000
_cell.length_b   1.000
_cell.length_c   1.000
_cell.angle_alpha   90.00
_cell.angle_beta   90.00
_cell.angle_gamma   90.00
#
_symmetry.space_group_name_H-M   'P 1'
#
loop_
_entity.id
_entity.type
_entity.pdbx_description
1 polymer ?
#
loop_
_entity_poly.entity_id
_entity_poly.type
_entity_poly.pdbx_seq_one_letter_code
_entity_poly.pdbx_strand_id
1 'polypeptide(L)'
;MEQSKRIDHRLMKGEISFEFMKRVRDILKTKIDSKYLFKSIKTYACSVLVYSFRIVKWNRTDVDNLQLKIRTLHTKFNNLHPKSSVERTTLPKHEGGRRLAGVDNLLDQQIEYSRDYFHRKSVDSHLHRVICQIDYSIPPKLSEGHVTSYRQNNNNKLPSCKEKPKILPGLIMGPKTLRGLLKECRQ
;
A
#
# COMPACT_ATOMS: atom_id res chain seq x y z
N MET A 1 14.62 -33.97 11.68
CA MET A 1 14.32 -32.81 12.53
C MET A 1 15.12 -31.63 12.00
N GLU A 2 14.47 -30.68 11.32
CA GLU A 2 15.11 -29.53 10.63
C GLU A 2 15.00 -28.21 11.44
N GLN A 3 14.54 -28.29 12.70
CA GLN A 3 14.16 -27.12 13.49
C GLN A 3 15.33 -26.35 14.14
N SER A 4 16.57 -26.88 14.12
CA SER A 4 17.73 -26.23 14.77
C SER A 4 18.65 -25.45 13.83
N LYS A 5 18.30 -25.28 12.55
CA LYS A 5 19.08 -24.42 11.65
C LYS A 5 18.86 -22.97 12.06
N ARG A 6 19.93 -22.21 12.31
CA ARG A 6 19.86 -20.75 12.44
C ARG A 6 19.09 -20.23 11.23
N ILE A 7 18.02 -19.50 11.48
CA ILE A 7 17.14 -19.00 10.42
C ILE A 7 17.94 -18.05 9.54
N ASP A 8 18.27 -18.47 8.31
CA ASP A 8 18.85 -17.57 7.33
C ASP A 8 17.73 -16.70 6.74
N HIS A 9 17.56 -15.51 7.35
CA HIS A 9 16.59 -14.53 6.91
C HIS A 9 16.77 -14.13 5.43
N ARG A 10 17.98 -14.22 4.87
CA ARG A 10 18.24 -13.85 3.47
C ARG A 10 17.63 -14.87 2.51
N LEU A 11 17.83 -16.17 2.80
CA LEU A 11 17.26 -17.25 2.00
C LEU A 11 15.73 -17.23 2.06
N MET A 12 15.17 -17.09 3.27
CA MET A 12 13.71 -17.00 3.45
C MET A 12 13.09 -15.84 2.66
N LYS A 13 13.70 -14.65 2.71
CA LYS A 13 13.23 -13.50 1.91
C LYS A 13 13.18 -13.82 0.42
N GLY A 14 14.21 -14.50 -0.08
CA GLY A 14 14.31 -14.90 -1.48
C GLY A 14 13.16 -15.83 -1.87
N GLU A 15 12.94 -16.89 -1.10
CA GLU A 15 11.87 -17.87 -1.33
C GLU A 15 10.47 -17.23 -1.25
N ILE A 16 10.22 -16.44 -0.21
CA ILE A 16 8.94 -15.74 -0.02
C ILE A 16 8.69 -14.76 -1.17
N SER A 17 9.70 -13.98 -1.57
CA SER A 17 9.59 -13.05 -2.69
C SER A 17 9.32 -13.77 -3.99
N PHE A 18 9.98 -14.92 -4.21
CA PHE A 18 9.78 -15.74 -5.40
C PHE A 18 8.36 -16.29 -5.47
N GLU A 19 7.87 -16.91 -4.39
CA GLU A 19 6.51 -17.46 -4.32
C GLU A 19 5.44 -16.36 -4.47
N PHE A 20 5.65 -15.21 -3.85
CA PHE A 20 4.79 -14.04 -4.05
C PHE A 20 4.74 -13.63 -5.54
N MET A 21 5.90 -13.45 -6.17
CA MET A 21 5.97 -13.04 -7.58
C MET A 21 5.39 -14.09 -8.54
N LYS A 22 5.54 -15.37 -8.21
CA LYS A 22 4.91 -16.49 -8.92
C LYS A 22 3.39 -16.38 -8.87
N ARG A 23 2.80 -16.18 -7.69
CA ARG A 23 1.35 -15.97 -7.54
C ARG A 23 0.85 -14.76 -8.31
N VAL A 24 1.55 -13.62 -8.26
CA VAL A 24 1.17 -12.43 -9.04
C VAL A 24 1.21 -12.73 -10.53
N ARG A 25 2.25 -13.43 -11.01
CA ARG A 25 2.37 -13.83 -12.42
C ARG A 25 1.22 -14.72 -12.86
N ASP A 26 0.85 -15.70 -12.05
CA ASP A 26 -0.23 -16.62 -12.38
C ASP A 26 -1.58 -15.91 -12.42
N ILE A 27 -1.84 -14.98 -11.48
CA ILE A 27 -3.01 -14.10 -11.55
C ILE A 27 -3.00 -13.28 -12.85
N LEU A 28 -1.88 -12.65 -13.23
CA LEU A 28 -1.83 -11.84 -14.45
C LEU A 28 -2.02 -12.64 -15.74
N LYS A 29 -1.63 -13.92 -15.77
CA LYS A 29 -1.85 -14.80 -16.92
C LYS A 29 -3.33 -15.10 -17.17
N THR A 30 -4.16 -15.11 -16.12
CA THR A 30 -5.60 -15.41 -16.24
C THR A 30 -6.41 -14.34 -16.98
N LYS A 31 -5.83 -13.17 -17.28
CA LYS A 31 -6.48 -12.05 -18.01
C LYS A 31 -7.85 -11.65 -17.44
N ILE A 32 -8.01 -11.70 -16.12
CA ILE A 32 -9.23 -11.24 -15.44
C ILE A 32 -9.37 -9.71 -15.45
N ASP A 33 -10.60 -9.22 -15.29
CA ASP A 33 -10.86 -7.78 -15.23
C ASP A 33 -10.05 -7.07 -14.16
N SER A 34 -9.60 -5.85 -14.44
CA SER A 34 -8.78 -5.06 -13.53
C SER A 34 -9.36 -4.93 -12.11
N LYS A 35 -10.69 -4.86 -11.96
CA LYS A 35 -11.37 -4.81 -10.66
C LYS A 35 -11.10 -6.07 -9.82
N TYR A 36 -11.21 -7.25 -10.44
CA TYR A 36 -11.00 -8.54 -9.77
C TYR A 36 -9.51 -8.90 -9.71
N LEU A 37 -8.71 -8.39 -10.65
CA LEU A 37 -7.25 -8.56 -10.67
C LEU A 37 -6.60 -8.06 -9.39
N PHE A 38 -6.82 -6.79 -9.04
CA PHE A 38 -6.22 -6.22 -7.83
C PHE A 38 -6.80 -6.84 -6.55
N LYS A 39 -8.09 -7.23 -6.56
CA LYS A 39 -8.70 -7.97 -5.44
C LYS A 39 -8.03 -9.34 -5.25
N SER A 40 -7.74 -10.05 -6.33
CA SER A 40 -7.08 -11.36 -6.31
C SER A 40 -5.64 -11.24 -5.83
N ILE A 41 -4.88 -10.24 -6.29
CA ILE A 41 -3.52 -9.97 -5.80
C ILE A 41 -3.54 -9.70 -4.28
N LYS A 42 -4.44 -8.82 -3.84
CA LYS A 42 -4.57 -8.48 -2.40
C LYS A 42 -4.92 -9.70 -1.54
N THR A 43 -5.79 -10.57 -2.03
CA THR A 43 -6.29 -11.70 -1.22
C THR A 43 -5.35 -12.90 -1.28
N TYR A 44 -4.90 -13.27 -2.48
CA TYR A 44 -4.12 -14.48 -2.71
C TYR A 44 -2.61 -14.26 -2.63
N ALA A 45 -2.07 -13.25 -3.31
CA ALA A 45 -0.62 -13.04 -3.34
C ALA A 45 -0.13 -12.40 -2.02
N CYS A 46 -0.78 -11.34 -1.54
CA CYS A 46 -0.33 -10.66 -0.31
C CYS A 46 -0.40 -11.55 0.94
N SER A 47 -1.23 -12.60 0.96
CA SER A 47 -1.29 -13.57 2.07
C SER A 47 0.09 -14.17 2.41
N VAL A 48 0.93 -14.41 1.40
CA VAL A 48 2.30 -14.93 1.57
C VAL A 48 3.17 -13.95 2.34
N LEU A 49 3.09 -12.67 1.97
CA LEU A 49 3.90 -11.61 2.56
C LEU A 49 3.46 -11.31 4.00
N VAL A 50 2.14 -11.21 4.23
CA VAL A 50 1.57 -10.89 5.55
C VAL A 50 2.03 -11.86 6.63
N TYR A 51 2.09 -13.16 6.31
CA TYR A 51 2.62 -14.16 7.24
C TYR A 51 4.11 -13.92 7.54
N SER A 52 4.90 -13.67 6.51
CA SER A 52 6.36 -13.49 6.64
C SER A 52 6.77 -12.24 7.41
N PHE A 53 5.97 -11.17 7.37
CA PHE A 53 6.33 -9.86 7.93
C PHE A 53 6.61 -9.89 9.43
N ARG A 54 6.00 -10.84 10.16
CA ARG A 54 6.20 -11.00 11.60
C ARG A 54 7.45 -11.80 11.97
N ILE A 55 7.91 -12.66 11.06
CA ILE A 55 8.95 -13.67 11.34
C ILE A 55 10.30 -13.20 10.77
N VAL A 56 10.27 -12.52 9.62
CA VAL A 56 11.44 -12.12 8.88
C VAL A 56 11.60 -10.61 8.96
N LYS A 57 12.82 -10.13 9.26
CA LYS A 57 13.14 -8.70 9.25
C LYS A 57 13.12 -8.16 7.82
N TRP A 58 12.05 -7.49 7.41
CA TRP A 58 11.99 -6.79 6.12
C TRP A 58 12.57 -5.38 6.22
N ASN A 59 13.45 -5.02 5.29
CA ASN A 59 13.92 -3.64 5.15
C ASN A 59 13.02 -2.89 4.18
N ARG A 60 12.90 -1.56 4.33
CA ARG A 60 12.12 -0.72 3.39
C ARG A 60 12.60 -0.89 1.94
N THR A 61 13.91 -0.93 1.73
CA THR A 61 14.51 -1.19 0.41
C THR A 61 14.07 -2.52 -0.21
N ASP A 62 13.90 -3.57 0.61
CA ASP A 62 13.45 -4.88 0.12
C ASP A 62 11.98 -4.80 -0.36
N VAL A 63 11.16 -4.06 0.39
CA VAL A 63 9.75 -3.83 0.09
C VAL A 63 9.58 -2.98 -1.18
N ASP A 64 10.36 -1.91 -1.33
CA ASP A 64 10.36 -1.05 -2.51
C ASP A 64 10.79 -1.84 -3.75
N ASN A 65 11.84 -2.66 -3.63
CA ASN A 65 12.28 -3.57 -4.69
C ASN A 65 11.17 -4.54 -5.10
N LEU A 66 10.37 -5.02 -4.15
CA LEU A 66 9.23 -5.88 -4.46
C LEU A 66 8.13 -5.12 -5.22
N GLN A 67 7.83 -3.89 -4.83
CA GLN A 67 6.89 -3.03 -5.54
C GLN A 67 7.33 -2.71 -6.97
N LEU A 68 8.61 -2.42 -7.17
CA LEU A 68 9.19 -2.23 -8.51
C LEU A 68 9.02 -3.48 -9.37
N LYS A 69 9.30 -4.67 -8.82
CA LYS A 69 9.11 -5.95 -9.52
C LYS A 69 7.66 -6.19 -9.90
N ILE A 70 6.70 -5.93 -9.00
CA ILE A 70 5.27 -6.04 -9.28
C ILE A 70 4.90 -5.12 -10.45
N ARG A 71 5.37 -3.88 -10.44
CA ARG A 71 5.09 -2.91 -11.51
C ARG A 71 5.66 -3.36 -12.85
N THR A 72 6.93 -3.79 -12.88
CA THR A 72 7.56 -4.33 -14.10
C THR A 72 6.78 -5.52 -14.64
N LEU A 73 6.27 -6.38 -13.76
CA LEU A 73 5.42 -7.50 -14.13
C LEU A 73 4.09 -7.02 -14.74
N HIS A 74 3.40 -6.03 -14.14
CA HIS A 74 2.19 -5.45 -14.71
C HIS A 74 2.41 -4.84 -16.10
N THR A 75 3.52 -4.12 -16.31
CA THR A 75 3.89 -3.58 -17.62
C THR A 75 4.18 -4.70 -18.63
N LYS A 76 4.88 -5.76 -18.22
CA LYS A 76 5.17 -6.92 -19.06
C LYS A 76 3.90 -7.65 -19.55
N PHE A 77 2.87 -7.71 -18.71
CA PHE A 77 1.56 -8.29 -19.07
C PHE A 77 0.60 -7.26 -19.69
N ASN A 78 1.09 -6.10 -20.14
CA ASN A 78 0.31 -5.02 -20.76
C ASN A 78 -0.85 -4.48 -19.91
N ASN A 79 -0.83 -4.71 -18.59
CA ASN A 79 -1.84 -4.16 -17.67
C ASN A 79 -1.59 -2.68 -17.36
N LEU A 80 -0.35 -2.23 -17.52
CA LEU A 80 0.06 -0.86 -17.24
C LEU A 80 0.85 -0.30 -18.42
N HIS A 81 0.61 0.97 -18.74
CA HIS A 81 1.40 1.67 -19.73
C HIS A 81 2.82 1.92 -19.17
N PRO A 82 3.90 1.71 -19.95
CA PRO A 82 5.27 1.88 -19.45
C PRO A 82 5.54 3.25 -18.82
N LYS A 83 4.95 4.30 -19.41
CA LYS A 83 5.05 5.70 -18.93
C LYS A 83 3.96 6.11 -17.92
N SER A 84 3.22 5.16 -17.33
CA SER A 84 2.20 5.54 -16.35
C SER A 84 2.88 6.14 -15.10
N SER A 85 2.19 6.99 -14.35
CA SER A 85 2.66 7.38 -13.01
C SER A 85 2.86 6.14 -12.10
N VAL A 86 3.85 6.20 -11.21
CA VAL A 86 4.16 5.18 -10.19
C VAL A 86 3.08 5.18 -9.12
N GLU A 87 2.75 6.35 -8.60
CA GLU A 87 1.81 6.58 -7.50
C GLU A 87 0.39 6.12 -7.86
N ARG A 88 -0.01 6.23 -9.13
CA ARG A 88 -1.35 5.80 -9.58
C ARG A 88 -1.68 4.35 -9.22
N THR A 89 -0.68 3.49 -9.10
CA THR A 89 -0.89 2.08 -8.73
C THR A 89 -1.40 1.93 -7.30
N THR A 90 -0.84 2.68 -6.36
CA THR A 90 -1.15 2.63 -4.93
C THR A 90 -2.34 3.50 -4.53
N LEU A 91 -2.59 4.58 -5.27
CA LEU A 91 -3.71 5.49 -5.03
C LEU A 91 -5.08 4.79 -5.09
N PRO A 92 -6.06 5.24 -4.27
CA PRO A 92 -7.42 4.74 -4.32
C PRO A 92 -8.14 5.18 -5.60
N LYS A 93 -9.18 4.43 -5.99
CA LYS A 93 -9.90 4.67 -7.26
C LYS A 93 -10.61 6.02 -7.34
N HIS A 94 -11.12 6.53 -6.22
CA HIS A 94 -11.82 7.81 -6.19
C HIS A 94 -10.89 9.01 -6.46
N GLU A 95 -9.58 8.82 -6.26
CA GLU A 95 -8.52 9.79 -6.60
C GLU A 95 -7.90 9.49 -7.98
N GLY A 96 -8.50 8.61 -8.80
CA GLY A 96 -7.99 8.24 -10.13
C GLY A 96 -6.93 7.12 -10.14
N GLY A 97 -6.72 6.47 -8.99
CA GLY A 97 -5.77 5.37 -8.81
C GLY A 97 -6.32 3.97 -9.14
N ARG A 98 -5.51 2.93 -8.86
CA ARG A 98 -5.82 1.53 -9.16
C ARG A 98 -6.04 0.65 -7.92
N ARG A 99 -5.78 1.19 -6.72
CA ARG A 99 -6.05 0.54 -5.42
C ARG A 99 -5.33 -0.79 -5.23
N LEU A 100 -4.12 -0.94 -5.80
CA LEU A 100 -3.23 -2.01 -5.38
C LEU A 100 -2.64 -1.58 -4.03
N ALA A 101 -2.89 -2.35 -2.97
CA ALA A 101 -2.32 -2.03 -1.67
C ALA A 101 -0.78 -2.01 -1.80
N GLY A 102 -0.18 -0.92 -1.34
CA GLY A 102 1.26 -0.84 -1.19
C GLY A 102 1.76 -1.96 -0.28
N VAL A 103 2.90 -2.58 -0.61
CA VAL A 103 3.49 -3.65 0.19
C VAL A 103 4.01 -3.08 1.51
N ASP A 104 4.48 -1.83 1.46
CA ASP A 104 4.78 -0.96 2.59
C ASP A 104 3.59 -0.79 3.53
N ASN A 105 2.43 -0.38 2.99
CA ASN A 105 1.21 -0.22 3.79
C ASN A 105 0.79 -1.55 4.45
N LEU A 106 0.93 -2.67 3.74
CA LEU A 106 0.62 -3.99 4.30
C LEU A 106 1.57 -4.38 5.43
N LEU A 107 2.86 -4.06 5.31
CA LEU A 107 3.85 -4.27 6.37
C LEU A 107 3.48 -3.44 7.62
N ASP A 108 3.19 -2.16 7.43
CA ASP A 108 2.88 -1.24 8.53
C ASP A 108 1.60 -1.66 9.27
N GLN A 109 0.54 -1.98 8.52
CA GLN A 109 -0.71 -2.52 9.10
C GLN A 109 -0.46 -3.80 9.90
N GLN A 110 0.40 -4.68 9.41
CA GLN A 110 0.67 -5.95 10.08
C GLN A 110 1.46 -5.77 11.37
N ILE A 111 2.38 -4.79 11.40
CA ILE A 111 3.13 -4.40 12.60
C ILE A 111 2.16 -3.80 13.63
N GLU A 112 1.28 -2.89 13.22
CA GLU A 112 0.26 -2.27 14.07
C GLU A 112 -0.67 -3.32 14.70
N TYR A 113 -1.24 -4.22 13.89
CA TYR A 113 -2.09 -5.31 14.40
C TYR A 113 -1.36 -6.24 15.38
N SER A 114 -0.05 -6.43 15.20
CA SER A 114 0.76 -7.18 16.16
C SER A 114 0.85 -6.43 17.49
N ARG A 115 1.25 -5.16 17.46
CA ARG A 115 1.34 -4.30 18.65
C ARG A 115 0.02 -4.27 19.41
N ASP A 116 -1.08 -4.00 18.72
CA ASP A 116 -2.41 -3.93 19.33
C ASP A 116 -2.84 -5.25 19.97
N TYR A 117 -2.47 -6.38 19.39
CA TYR A 117 -2.75 -7.69 19.96
C TYR A 117 -1.99 -7.89 21.27
N PHE A 118 -0.68 -7.62 21.28
CA PHE A 118 0.15 -7.77 22.48
C PHE A 118 -0.27 -6.79 23.59
N HIS A 119 -0.58 -5.54 23.27
CA HIS A 119 -1.06 -4.55 24.24
C HIS A 119 -2.44 -4.90 24.80
N ARG A 120 -3.38 -5.39 23.98
CA ARG A 120 -4.67 -5.85 24.50
C ARG A 120 -4.49 -7.07 25.40
N LYS A 121 -3.62 -8.01 25.05
CA LYS A 121 -3.41 -9.23 25.82
C LYS A 121 -2.53 -9.07 27.07
N SER A 122 -1.74 -8.00 27.16
CA SER A 122 -0.94 -7.73 28.36
C SER A 122 -1.78 -7.36 29.59
N VAL A 123 -3.03 -6.91 29.38
CA VAL A 123 -4.01 -6.67 30.45
C VAL A 123 -4.44 -8.00 31.09
N ASP A 124 -4.73 -9.01 30.26
CA ASP A 124 -5.24 -10.30 30.71
C ASP A 124 -4.13 -11.24 31.23
N SER A 125 -2.93 -11.16 30.65
CA SER A 125 -1.88 -12.17 30.80
C SER A 125 -0.56 -11.57 31.23
N HIS A 126 -0.03 -12.06 32.35
CA HIS A 126 1.29 -11.68 32.86
C HIS A 126 2.41 -11.93 31.84
N LEU A 127 2.35 -13.03 31.08
CA LEU A 127 3.35 -13.36 30.07
C LEU A 127 3.45 -12.29 28.98
N HIS A 128 2.31 -11.84 28.45
CA HIS A 128 2.27 -10.80 27.42
C HIS A 128 2.77 -9.46 27.96
N ARG A 129 2.52 -9.15 29.24
CA ARG A 129 3.07 -7.98 29.92
C ARG A 129 4.59 -8.00 30.01
N VAL A 130 5.17 -9.14 30.39
CA VAL A 130 6.63 -9.32 30.46
C VAL A 130 7.25 -9.24 29.06
N ILE A 131 6.63 -9.83 28.04
CA ILE A 131 7.08 -9.74 26.64
C ILE A 131 7.12 -8.28 26.16
N CYS A 132 6.08 -7.48 26.45
CA CYS A 132 6.07 -6.06 26.12
C CYS A 132 7.20 -5.27 26.80
N GLN A 133 7.64 -5.70 27.99
CA GLN A 133 8.69 -5.03 28.76
C GLN A 133 10.11 -5.39 28.31
N ILE A 134 10.33 -6.63 27.86
CA ILE A 134 11.66 -7.15 27.47
C ILE A 134 12.05 -6.73 26.04
N ASP A 135 11.09 -6.41 25.17
CA ASP A 135 11.19 -6.40 23.71
C ASP A 135 12.57 -6.04 23.08
N TYR A 136 13.29 -7.07 22.62
CA TYR A 136 14.50 -6.95 21.82
C TYR A 136 14.25 -7.56 20.42
N SER A 137 13.80 -6.72 19.47
CA SER A 137 13.87 -6.92 18.00
C SER A 137 12.58 -7.35 17.24
N ILE A 138 12.72 -7.76 15.97
CA ILE A 138 12.10 -7.10 14.82
C ILE A 138 11.10 -8.00 14.03
N PRO A 139 9.91 -7.49 13.62
CA PRO A 139 9.32 -6.22 14.02
C PRO A 139 8.30 -6.50 15.14
N PRO A 140 8.72 -6.54 16.40
CA PRO A 140 8.10 -5.57 17.31
C PRO A 140 9.06 -4.52 17.89
N LYS A 141 8.51 -3.35 18.16
CA LYS A 141 8.99 -2.45 19.23
C LYS A 141 7.73 -1.98 19.94
N LEU A 142 7.42 -2.67 21.02
CA LEU A 142 6.22 -2.55 21.87
C LEU A 142 6.35 -1.47 22.95
N SER A 143 7.56 -0.92 23.13
CA SER A 143 7.83 0.15 24.10
C SER A 143 7.49 1.55 23.60
N GLU A 144 7.42 1.74 22.28
CA GLU A 144 6.97 2.98 21.66
C GLU A 144 5.45 3.05 21.80
N GLY A 145 4.98 3.92 22.71
CA GLY A 145 3.57 4.04 23.07
C GLY A 145 2.65 4.14 21.86
N HIS A 146 1.49 3.50 21.99
CA HIS A 146 0.41 3.53 21.02
C HIS A 146 -0.10 4.96 20.82
N VAL A 147 0.31 5.62 19.73
CA VAL A 147 -0.51 6.67 19.14
C VAL A 147 -1.69 5.94 18.51
N THR A 148 -2.87 6.08 19.13
CA THR A 148 -4.13 5.66 18.55
C THR A 148 -4.38 6.52 17.31
N SER A 149 -3.67 6.29 16.19
CA SER A 149 -4.08 6.87 14.92
C SER A 149 -5.17 5.96 14.39
N TYR A 150 -6.39 6.14 14.91
CA TYR A 150 -7.57 5.98 14.10
C TYR A 150 -7.22 6.51 12.71
N ARG A 151 -7.12 5.58 11.74
CA ARG A 151 -7.49 5.79 10.35
C ARG A 151 -7.37 7.26 9.96
N GLN A 152 -6.23 7.69 9.39
CA GLN A 152 -6.30 8.82 8.48
C GLN A 152 -7.16 8.37 7.29
N ASN A 153 -8.47 8.50 7.48
CA ASN A 153 -9.37 8.88 6.42
C ASN A 153 -8.66 10.02 5.71
N ASN A 154 -8.41 9.82 4.42
CA ASN A 154 -8.05 10.84 3.47
C ASN A 154 -8.90 12.10 3.72
N ASN A 155 -8.37 13.01 4.52
CA ASN A 155 -8.91 14.35 4.75
C ASN A 155 -7.80 15.39 4.69
N ASN A 156 -6.61 15.01 4.20
CA ASN A 156 -5.81 15.98 3.46
C ASN A 156 -6.45 16.08 2.08
N LYS A 157 -7.48 16.90 2.02
CA LYS A 157 -7.94 17.51 0.79
C LYS A 157 -6.73 18.29 0.25
N LEU A 158 -5.88 17.61 -0.54
CA LEU A 158 -5.07 18.32 -1.52
C LEU A 158 -6.10 19.17 -2.30
N PRO A 159 -5.90 20.49 -2.45
CA PRO A 159 -6.91 21.33 -3.09
C PRO A 159 -7.23 20.72 -4.44
N SER A 160 -8.43 20.13 -4.51
CA SER A 160 -9.01 19.69 -5.76
C SER A 160 -9.01 20.91 -6.66
N CYS A 161 -8.39 20.82 -7.84
CA CYS A 161 -8.49 21.81 -8.92
C CYS A 161 -9.92 21.92 -9.47
N LYS A 162 -10.89 22.09 -8.58
CA LYS A 162 -12.32 22.30 -8.83
C LYS A 162 -12.88 23.18 -7.73
N GLU A 163 -12.32 24.37 -7.58
CA GLU A 163 -13.14 25.51 -7.18
C GLU A 163 -13.41 26.29 -8.46
N LYS A 164 -14.58 26.05 -9.06
CA LYS A 164 -15.14 27.08 -9.96
C LYS A 164 -15.42 28.29 -9.07
N PRO A 165 -14.97 29.50 -9.43
CA PRO A 165 -15.24 30.67 -8.61
C PRO A 165 -16.75 30.80 -8.44
N LYS A 166 -17.20 30.92 -7.18
CA LYS A 166 -18.57 31.29 -6.86
C LYS A 166 -18.79 32.71 -7.39
N ILE A 167 -19.47 32.82 -8.52
CA ILE A 167 -19.97 34.12 -8.99
C ILE A 167 -21.06 34.52 -8.00
N LEU A 168 -20.82 35.60 -7.24
CA LEU A 168 -21.83 36.24 -6.41
C LEU A 168 -23.03 36.64 -7.29
N PRO A 169 -24.28 36.35 -6.90
CA PRO A 169 -25.43 36.75 -7.68
C PRO A 169 -25.62 38.26 -7.55
N GLY A 170 -25.33 38.98 -8.64
CA GLY A 170 -25.64 40.40 -8.73
C GLY A 170 -24.60 41.21 -9.50
N LEU A 171 -24.53 41.03 -10.81
CA LEU A 171 -24.30 42.14 -11.76
C LEU A 171 -24.68 41.66 -13.16
N ILE A 172 -25.75 42.25 -13.69
CA ILE A 172 -26.24 42.06 -15.05
C ILE A 172 -25.20 42.67 -16.00
N MET A 173 -24.55 41.87 -16.84
CA MET A 173 -23.83 42.36 -18.04
C MET A 173 -24.05 41.37 -19.19
N GLY A 174 -24.50 41.90 -20.33
CA GLY A 174 -25.08 41.15 -21.45
C GLY A 174 -24.11 40.31 -22.31
N PRO A 175 -24.64 39.61 -23.34
CA PRO A 175 -23.96 38.49 -23.99
C PRO A 175 -23.10 38.94 -25.18
N LYS A 176 -21.86 39.34 -24.95
CA LYS A 176 -20.77 39.43 -25.95
C LYS A 176 -19.48 39.17 -25.17
N THR A 177 -18.70 38.10 -25.32
CA THR A 177 -17.89 37.74 -26.50
C THR A 177 -17.22 36.38 -26.20
N LEU A 178 -17.71 35.27 -26.76
CA LEU A 178 -17.18 33.90 -26.49
C LEU A 178 -16.31 33.35 -27.63
N ARG A 179 -15.68 34.23 -28.41
CA ARG A 179 -14.86 33.86 -29.59
C ARG A 179 -13.38 34.22 -29.50
N GLY A 180 -12.90 34.74 -28.36
CA GLY A 180 -11.52 35.25 -28.22
C GLY A 180 -10.53 34.34 -27.48
N LEU A 181 -10.97 33.40 -26.63
CA LEU A 181 -10.08 32.75 -25.64
C LEU A 181 -9.68 31.30 -25.97
N LEU A 182 -9.76 30.89 -27.24
CA LEU A 182 -9.41 29.53 -27.69
C LEU A 182 -8.05 29.43 -28.38
N LYS A 183 -7.16 30.43 -28.22
CA LYS A 183 -5.86 30.48 -28.92
C LYS A 183 -4.59 30.40 -28.08
N GLU A 184 -4.63 30.18 -26.76
CA GLU A 184 -3.41 30.20 -25.93
C GLU A 184 -3.13 28.91 -25.14
N CYS A 185 -3.41 27.73 -25.71
CA CYS A 185 -2.96 26.45 -25.12
C CYS A 185 -2.36 25.53 -26.18
N ARG A 186 -1.51 26.07 -27.06
CA ARG A 186 -0.66 25.25 -27.93
C ARG A 186 0.69 25.94 -28.17
N GLN A 187 1.59 25.79 -27.22
CA GLN A 187 3.04 25.76 -27.41
C GLN A 187 3.66 24.99 -26.25
#